data_AF-A0A1I0MA45-F1
#
_entry.id   AF-A0A1I0MA45-F1
#
_cell.length_a   1.000
_cell.length_b   1.000
_cell.length_c   1.000
_cell.angle_alpha   90.00
_cell.angle_beta   90.00
_cell.angle_gamma   90.00
#
_symmetry.space_group_name_H-M   'P 1'
#
loop_
_entity.id
_entity.type
_entity.pdbx_description
1 polymer ?
#
loop_
_entity_poly.entity_id
_entity_poly.type
_entity_poly.pdbx_seq_one_letter_code
_entity_poly.pdbx_strand_id
1 'polypeptide(L)' 'MAYVLQCDSCDLDRECSDWAEANRYASDHEAEYVDHWVSIVERQAA' A
#
# COMPACT_ATOMS: atom_id res chain seq x y z
N MET A 1 -12.02 -3.14 -8.09
CA MET A 1 -10.66 -2.86 -8.59
C MET A 1 -9.73 -3.13 -7.43
N ALA A 2 -8.72 -3.98 -7.59
CA ALA A 2 -7.81 -4.30 -6.50
C ALA A 2 -6.64 -3.31 -6.48
N TYR A 3 -6.10 -3.05 -5.30
CA TYR A 3 -4.95 -2.19 -5.07
C TYR A 3 -3.86 -2.99 -4.35
N VAL A 4 -2.60 -2.72 -4.65
CA VAL A 4 -1.46 -3.37 -4.01
C VAL A 4 -0.61 -2.30 -3.36
N LEU A 5 -0.27 -2.48 -2.10
CA LEU A 5 0.71 -1.64 -1.41
C LEU A 5 2.11 -2.20 -1.61
N GLN A 6 3.05 -1.32 -1.89
CA GLN A 6 4.47 -1.62 -2.03
C GLN A 6 5.28 -0.63 -1.20
N CYS A 7 6.08 -1.13 -0.26
CA CYS A 7 7.04 -0.31 0.49
C CYS A 7 8.39 -0.32 -0.22
N ASP A 8 9.10 0.80 -0.19
CA ASP A 8 10.44 0.94 -0.76
C ASP A 8 11.54 0.32 0.11
N SER A 9 11.27 0.18 1.40
CA SER A 9 12.26 -0.16 2.43
C SER A 9 12.03 -1.53 3.08
N CYS A 10 10.85 -2.14 2.88
CA CYS A 10 10.53 -3.48 3.40
C CYS A 10 9.64 -4.27 2.43
N ASP A 11 9.55 -5.58 2.65
CA ASP A 11 8.72 -6.49 1.83
C ASP A 11 7.22 -6.38 2.20
N LEU A 12 6.68 -5.15 2.18
CA LEU A 12 5.26 -4.91 2.26
C LEU A 12 4.64 -5.24 0.89
N ASP A 13 3.98 -6.41 0.82
CA ASP A 13 3.14 -6.79 -0.31
C ASP A 13 1.75 -7.13 0.23
N ARG A 14 0.83 -6.17 0.09
CA ARG A 14 -0.54 -6.29 0.61
C ARG A 14 -1.56 -5.94 -0.46
N GLU A 15 -2.50 -6.84 -0.70
CA GLU A 15 -3.65 -6.60 -1.56
C GLU A 15 -4.82 -5.98 -0.76
N CYS A 16 -5.42 -4.95 -1.34
CA CYS A 16 -6.57 -4.21 -0.81
C CYS A 16 -7.69 -4.20 -1.84
N SER A 17 -8.92 -4.26 -1.34
CA SER A 17 -10.12 -4.40 -2.17
C SER A 17 -10.68 -3.08 -2.67
N ASP A 18 -10.32 -1.99 -1.99
CA ASP A 18 -10.72 -0.62 -2.34
C ASP A 18 -9.61 0.40 -2.00
N TRP A 19 -9.79 1.62 -2.52
CA TRP A 19 -8.80 2.68 -2.36
C TRP A 19 -8.72 3.24 -0.94
N ALA A 20 -9.86 3.31 -0.23
CA ALA A 20 -9.89 3.83 1.13
C ALA A 20 -9.14 2.91 2.10
N GLU A 21 -9.28 1.60 1.93
CA GLU A 21 -8.54 0.58 2.64
C GLU A 21 -7.04 0.69 2.38
N ALA A 22 -6.64 0.77 1.10
CA ALA A 22 -5.23 0.86 0.75
C ALA A 22 -4.57 2.16 1.25
N ASN A 23 -5.27 3.28 1.16
CA ASN A 23 -4.76 4.56 1.65
C ASN A 23 -4.58 4.58 3.16
N ARG A 24 -5.51 3.95 3.91
CA ARG A 24 -5.39 3.82 5.36
C ARG A 24 -4.16 2.98 5.73
N TYR A 25 -3.99 1.82 5.09
CA TYR A 25 -2.82 0.96 5.37
C TYR A 25 -1.49 1.63 5.01
N ALA A 26 -1.43 2.37 3.90
CA ALA A 26 -0.24 3.13 3.53
C ALA A 26 0.09 4.20 4.58
N SER A 27 -0.91 4.98 5.00
CA SER A 27 -0.74 6.04 6.01
C SER A 27 -0.31 5.48 7.36
N ASP A 28 -0.92 4.37 7.79
CA ASP A 28 -0.57 3.72 9.05
C ASP A 28 0.88 3.20 9.02
N HIS A 29 1.31 2.63 7.89
CA HIS A 29 2.68 2.13 7.71
C HIS A 29 3.71 3.26 7.68
N GLU A 30 3.45 4.34 6.96
CA GLU A 30 4.34 5.52 6.93
C GLU A 30 4.39 6.24 8.29
N ALA A 31 3.31 6.20 9.07
CA ALA A 31 3.29 6.75 10.43
C ALA A 31 4.10 5.89 11.41
N GLU A 32 4.13 4.57 11.22
CA GLU A 32 4.93 3.63 12.03
C GLU A 32 6.43 3.70 11.66
N TYR A 33 6.72 3.90 10.37
CA TYR A 33 8.09 3.93 9.83
C TYR A 33 8.36 5.24 9.08
N VAL A 34 8.94 6.20 9.79
CA VAL A 34 9.20 7.59 9.30
C VAL A 34 10.06 7.68 8.03
N ASP A 35 10.87 6.67 7.76
CA ASP A 35 11.76 6.58 6.60
C ASP A 35 11.26 5.64 5.50
N HIS A 36 10.08 5.03 5.67
CA HIS A 36 9.46 4.21 4.64
C HIS A 36 8.51 5.03 3.78
N TRP A 37 8.46 4.70 2.50
CA TRP A 37 7.47 5.26 1.58
C TRP A 37 6.63 4.15 0.94
N VAL A 38 5.30 4.31 0.96
CA VAL A 38 4.38 3.30 0.43
C VAL A 38 3.70 3.78 -0.84
N SER A 39 3.88 3.02 -1.92
CA SER A 39 3.18 3.22 -3.18
C SER A 39 1.94 2.33 -3.23
N ILE A 40 0.80 2.90 -3.63
CA ILE A 40 -0.40 2.11 -3.93
C ILE A 40 -0.56 1.99 -5.44
N VAL A 41 -0.55 0.75 -5.92
CA VAL A 41 -0.63 0.39 -7.34
C VAL A 41 -1.99 -0.21 -7.64
N GLU A 42 -2.67 0.30 -8.66
CA GLU A 42 -3.90 -0.32 -9.15
C GLU A 42 -3.56 -1.64 -9.88
N ARG A 43 -4.12 -2.75 -9.38
CA ARG A 43 -4.09 -4.02 -10.10
C ARG A 43 -5.28 -4.07 -11.07
N GLN A 44 -4.97 -3.90 -12.35
CA GLN A 44 -5.90 -4.25 -13.41
C GLN A 44 -5.92 -5.78 -13.54
N ALA A 45 -7.12 -6.37 -13.50
CA ALA A 45 -7.31 -7.76 -13.86
C ALA A 45 -6.99 -7.90 -15.37
N ALA A 46 -6.08 -8.82 -15.70
CA ALA A 46 -5.66 -9.11 -17.07
C ALA A 46 -6.79 -9.64 -17.95
#